data_AF-A0A251Z930-F1
#
_entry.id   AF-A0A251Z930-F1
#
_cell.length_a   1.000
_cell.length_b   1.000
_cell.length_c   1.000
_cell.angle_alpha   90.00
_cell.angle_beta   90.00
_cell.angle_gamma   90.00
#
_symmetry.space_group_name_H-M   'P 1'
#
loop_
_entity.id
_entity.type
_entity.pdbx_description
1 polymer ?
#
loop_
_entity_poly.entity_id
_entity_poly.type
_entity_poly.pdbx_seq_one_letter_code
_entity_poly.pdbx_strand_id
1 'polypeptide(L)'
;MKIKLLIWALILPLSALAQPTQPFASQRPGLTPGGCAWLVPWGMEYAQPKQLLPSEVAAKNARGCLSQFDAYYGSNGCPLKYCNYKDIGE
;
A
#
# COMPACT_ATOMS: atom_id res chain seq x y z
N MET A 1 50.30 -26.40 -36.26
CA MET A 1 48.99 -26.79 -35.66
C MET A 1 48.91 -26.15 -34.28
N LYS A 2 48.01 -25.18 -34.06
CA LYS A 2 46.77 -25.29 -33.22
C LYS A 2 47.13 -25.56 -31.74
N ILE A 3 46.76 -24.78 -30.72
CA ILE A 3 45.45 -24.18 -30.41
C ILE A 3 45.66 -22.97 -29.45
N LYS A 4 45.00 -21.85 -29.73
CA LYS A 4 44.75 -20.76 -28.77
C LYS A 4 43.69 -21.24 -27.77
N LEU A 5 44.02 -21.33 -26.49
CA LEU A 5 43.04 -21.58 -25.43
C LEU A 5 42.26 -20.30 -25.18
N LEU A 6 41.01 -20.29 -25.66
CA LEU A 6 40.03 -19.22 -25.49
C LEU A 6 39.53 -19.22 -24.05
N ILE A 7 39.64 -18.04 -23.42
CA ILE A 7 39.02 -17.66 -22.16
C ILE A 7 37.49 -17.79 -22.31
N TRP A 8 36.86 -18.67 -21.52
CA TRP A 8 35.41 -18.69 -21.36
C TRP A 8 35.07 -18.10 -19.99
N ALA A 9 34.81 -16.80 -19.98
CA ALA A 9 34.18 -16.11 -18.87
C ALA A 9 32.72 -16.56 -18.77
N LEU A 10 32.43 -17.53 -17.90
CA LEU A 10 31.07 -17.85 -17.48
C LEU A 10 30.72 -17.00 -16.26
N ILE A 11 30.48 -15.71 -16.51
CA ILE A 11 29.81 -14.84 -15.54
C ILE A 11 28.31 -15.01 -15.80
N LEU A 12 27.67 -15.89 -15.04
CA LEU A 12 26.21 -15.95 -14.98
C LEU A 12 25.72 -14.67 -14.29
N PRO A 13 24.97 -13.78 -14.97
CA PRO A 13 24.29 -12.71 -14.25
C PRO A 13 23.22 -13.39 -13.41
N LEU A 14 23.41 -13.36 -12.09
CA LEU A 14 22.39 -13.70 -11.12
C LEU A 14 21.19 -12.82 -11.44
N SER A 15 20.24 -13.38 -12.18
CA SER A 15 19.07 -12.65 -12.67
C SER A 15 18.32 -12.23 -11.43
N ALA A 16 18.36 -10.93 -11.12
CA ALA A 16 17.47 -10.34 -10.16
C ALA A 16 16.06 -10.78 -10.57
N LEU A 17 15.45 -11.63 -9.76
CA LEU A 17 14.01 -11.86 -9.82
C LEU A 17 13.40 -10.49 -9.55
N ALA A 18 13.16 -9.74 -10.62
CA ALA A 18 12.29 -8.58 -10.60
C ALA A 18 10.95 -9.12 -10.14
N GLN A 19 10.69 -9.01 -8.84
CA GLN A 19 9.36 -9.23 -8.31
C GLN A 19 8.45 -8.36 -9.16
N PRO A 20 7.35 -8.88 -9.72
CA PRO A 20 6.35 -8.01 -10.29
C PRO A 20 6.00 -7.03 -9.17
N THR A 21 6.39 -5.77 -9.31
CA THR A 21 5.77 -4.68 -8.58
C THR A 21 4.33 -4.75 -9.00
N GLN A 22 3.54 -5.54 -8.28
CA GLN A 22 2.10 -5.56 -8.45
C GLN A 22 1.73 -4.09 -8.31
N PRO A 23 1.19 -3.46 -9.36
CA PRO A 23 0.67 -2.12 -9.18
C PRO A 23 -0.30 -2.25 -8.03
N PHE A 24 -0.08 -1.48 -6.95
CA PHE A 24 -1.09 -1.25 -5.92
C PHE A 24 -2.40 -1.10 -6.68
N ALA A 25 -3.29 -2.08 -6.51
CA ALA A 25 -4.44 -2.27 -7.38
C ALA A 25 -5.06 -0.90 -7.67
N SER A 26 -5.10 -0.50 -8.94
CA SER A 26 -5.44 0.87 -9.35
C SER A 26 -6.60 1.37 -8.52
N GLN A 27 -6.39 2.45 -7.77
CA GLN A 27 -7.38 3.00 -6.85
C GLN A 27 -8.70 3.12 -7.59
N ARG A 28 -9.77 2.56 -6.99
CA ARG A 28 -11.08 2.54 -7.60
C ARG A 28 -11.53 3.99 -7.88
N PRO A 29 -11.95 4.31 -9.11
CA PRO A 29 -12.45 5.66 -9.40
C PRO A 29 -13.78 5.94 -8.68
N GLY A 30 -14.05 7.21 -8.40
CA GLY A 30 -15.29 7.68 -7.78
C GLY A 30 -15.24 7.74 -6.25
N LEU A 31 -16.42 7.85 -5.64
CA LEU A 31 -16.59 8.00 -4.19
C LEU A 31 -17.35 6.81 -3.59
N THR A 32 -17.14 6.58 -2.30
CA THR A 32 -17.96 5.67 -1.48
C THR A 32 -19.37 6.25 -1.34
N PRO A 33 -20.36 5.46 -0.87
CA PRO A 33 -21.68 5.99 -0.53
C PRO A 33 -21.64 7.15 0.49
N GLY A 34 -20.59 7.23 1.31
CA GLY A 34 -20.35 8.35 2.24
C GLY A 34 -19.63 9.56 1.61
N GLY A 35 -19.33 9.52 0.30
CA GLY A 35 -18.65 10.62 -0.39
C GLY A 35 -17.13 10.67 -0.18
N CYS A 36 -16.52 9.61 0.34
CA CYS A 36 -15.06 9.52 0.52
C CYS A 36 -14.39 8.85 -0.68
N ALA A 37 -13.11 9.15 -0.91
CA ALA A 37 -12.32 8.41 -1.89
C ALA A 37 -12.20 6.94 -1.50
N TRP A 38 -12.20 6.05 -2.50
CA TRP A 38 -11.91 4.64 -2.29
C TRP A 38 -10.42 4.43 -2.02
N LEU A 39 -10.10 3.73 -0.93
CA LEU A 39 -8.73 3.28 -0.61
C LEU A 39 -8.48 1.82 -1.00
N VAL A 40 -9.55 1.11 -1.39
CA VAL A 40 -9.53 -0.32 -1.73
C VAL A 40 -9.93 -0.52 -3.19
N PRO A 41 -9.44 -1.57 -3.85
CA PRO A 41 -9.88 -1.93 -5.19
C PRO A 41 -11.31 -2.49 -5.19
N TRP A 42 -11.85 -2.72 -6.39
CA TRP A 42 -13.13 -3.39 -6.60
C TRP A 42 -13.17 -4.78 -5.94
N GLY A 43 -14.32 -5.14 -5.35
CA GLY A 43 -14.52 -6.42 -4.67
C GLY A 43 -13.96 -6.50 -3.25
N MET A 44 -13.32 -5.43 -2.77
CA MET A 44 -12.75 -5.32 -1.42
C MET A 44 -13.45 -4.24 -0.59
N GLU A 45 -14.69 -3.88 -0.94
CA GLU A 45 -15.43 -2.78 -0.32
C GLU A 45 -15.60 -2.97 1.20
N TYR A 46 -15.68 -4.22 1.65
CA TYR A 46 -15.78 -4.56 3.07
C TYR A 46 -14.55 -4.12 3.89
N ALA A 47 -13.40 -3.97 3.25
CA ALA A 47 -12.17 -3.51 3.90
C ALA A 47 -12.10 -1.98 4.00
N GLN A 48 -12.89 -1.23 3.21
CA GLN A 48 -12.87 0.23 3.22
C GLN A 48 -13.14 0.77 4.65
N PRO A 49 -12.22 1.58 5.23
CA PRO A 49 -12.44 2.17 6.54
C PRO A 49 -13.68 3.06 6.49
N LYS A 50 -14.52 2.97 7.52
CA LYS A 50 -15.74 3.77 7.62
C LYS A 50 -15.36 5.23 7.79
N GLN A 51 -16.16 6.12 7.20
CA GLN A 51 -16.10 7.54 7.49
C GLN A 51 -16.44 7.78 8.97
N LEU A 52 -15.67 8.65 9.61
CA LEU A 52 -15.93 9.09 10.99
C LEU A 52 -16.74 10.38 11.02
N LEU A 53 -17.38 10.67 12.15
CA LEU A 53 -17.90 12.02 12.37
C LEU A 53 -16.71 12.98 12.52
N PRO A 54 -16.81 14.24 12.02
CA PRO A 54 -15.73 15.22 12.17
C PRO A 54 -15.25 15.41 13.62
N SER A 55 -16.14 15.29 14.60
CA SER A 55 -15.83 15.39 16.03
C SER A 55 -14.97 14.24 16.57
N GLU A 56 -14.92 13.09 15.89
CA GLU A 56 -14.19 11.90 16.32
C GLU A 56 -12.75 11.86 15.75
N VAL A 57 -12.50 12.61 14.68
CA VAL A 57 -11.24 12.57 13.91
C VAL A 57 -10.03 12.90 14.77
N ALA A 58 -10.10 13.98 15.56
CA ALA A 58 -8.97 14.43 16.37
C ALA A 58 -8.57 13.36 17.40
N ALA A 59 -9.56 12.79 18.11
CA ALA A 59 -9.32 11.74 19.08
C ALA A 59 -8.81 10.45 18.43
N LYS A 60 -9.37 10.06 17.26
CA LYS A 60 -8.90 8.87 16.54
C LYS A 60 -7.45 9.02 16.08
N ASN A 61 -7.13 10.14 15.44
CA ASN A 61 -5.78 10.38 14.92
C ASN A 61 -4.76 10.53 16.06
N ALA A 62 -5.13 11.15 17.19
CA ALA A 62 -4.26 11.27 18.36
C ALA A 62 -3.92 9.92 19.03
N ARG A 63 -4.84 8.94 18.93
CA ARG A 63 -4.58 7.57 19.40
C ARG A 63 -3.51 6.86 18.56
N GLY A 64 -3.27 7.30 17.33
CA GLY A 64 -2.39 6.64 16.38
C GLY A 64 -3.00 5.37 15.79
N CYS A 65 -2.13 4.56 15.18
CA CYS A 65 -2.49 3.33 14.50
C CYS A 65 -2.39 2.13 15.45
N LEU A 66 -3.44 1.30 15.49
CA LEU A 66 -3.44 0.06 16.28
C LEU A 66 -3.10 -1.20 15.44
N SER A 67 -3.21 -1.09 14.11
CA SER A 67 -2.87 -2.16 13.16
C SER A 67 -2.72 -1.58 11.75
N GLN A 68 -2.21 -2.37 10.80
CA GLN A 68 -2.18 -2.02 9.37
C GLN A 68 -3.57 -1.84 8.73
N PHE A 69 -4.64 -2.32 9.38
CA PHE A 69 -6.02 -2.15 8.91
C PHE A 69 -6.67 -0.86 9.45
N ASP A 70 -5.96 -0.15 10.32
CA ASP A 70 -6.36 1.16 10.79
C ASP A 70 -6.07 2.23 9.72
N ALA A 71 -6.63 3.43 9.88
CA ALA A 71 -6.48 4.51 8.91
C ALA A 71 -6.28 5.88 9.55
N TYR A 72 -5.62 6.77 8.81
CA TYR A 72 -5.60 8.19 9.11
C TYR A 72 -6.77 8.88 8.45
N TYR A 73 -7.37 9.81 9.19
CA TYR A 73 -8.60 10.50 8.77
C TYR A 73 -8.37 11.98 8.54
N GLY A 74 -8.98 12.53 7.49
CA GLY A 74 -9.06 13.97 7.25
C GLY A 74 -10.09 14.62 8.17
N SER A 75 -10.09 15.97 8.25
CA SER A 75 -11.01 16.72 9.11
C SER A 75 -12.49 16.52 8.78
N ASN A 76 -12.81 16.11 7.56
CA ASN A 76 -14.16 15.73 7.11
C ASN A 76 -14.55 14.29 7.49
N GLY A 77 -13.70 13.58 8.22
CA GLY A 77 -13.92 12.19 8.62
C GLY A 77 -13.65 11.16 7.53
N CYS A 78 -13.20 11.56 6.34
CA CYS A 78 -12.85 10.60 5.30
C CYS A 78 -11.49 9.96 5.59
N PRO A 79 -11.36 8.62 5.43
CA PRO A 79 -10.06 7.97 5.52
C PRO A 79 -9.19 8.42 4.33
N LEU A 80 -7.95 8.78 4.62
CA LEU A 80 -6.99 9.28 3.63
C LEU A 80 -6.02 8.18 3.19
N LYS A 81 -5.61 7.33 4.12
CA LYS A 81 -4.70 6.20 3.89
C LYS A 81 -4.80 5.19 5.03
N TYR A 82 -4.48 3.94 4.72
CA TYR A 82 -4.21 2.95 5.76
C TYR A 82 -2.92 3.27 6.49
N CYS A 83 -2.86 2.82 7.73
CA CYS A 83 -1.64 2.74 8.52
C CYS A 83 -0.69 1.68 7.93
N ASN A 84 0.60 1.85 8.17
CA ASN A 84 1.64 0.89 7.83
C ASN A 84 2.40 0.40 9.07
N TYR A 85 3.29 -0.59 8.91
CA TYR A 85 4.07 -1.15 10.02
C TYR A 85 4.85 -0.11 10.84
N LYS A 86 5.39 0.93 10.19
CA LYS A 86 6.10 2.01 10.88
C LYS A 86 5.18 2.87 11.73
N ASP A 87 3.89 2.93 11.39
CA ASP A 87 2.91 3.72 12.11
C ASP A 87 2.41 3.00 13.39
N ILE A 88 2.61 1.68 13.50
CA ILE A 88 2.22 0.86 14.66
C ILE A 88 3.37 0.62 15.67
N GLY A 89 4.56 1.16 15.39
CA GLY A 89 5.73 1.07 16.29
C GLY A 89 6.57 -0.21 16.15
N GLU A 90 6.44 -0.92 15.02
CA GLU A 90 7.24 -2.10 14.66
C GLU A 90 8.38 -1.77 13.68
#